data_AF-A0A351C186-F1
#
_entry.id   AF-A0A351C186-F1
#
_cell.length_a   1.000
_cell.length_b   1.000
_cell.length_c   1.000
_cell.angle_alpha   90.00
_cell.angle_beta   90.00
_cell.angle_gamma   90.00
#
_symmetry.space_group_name_H-M   'P 1'
#
loop_
_entity.id
_entity.type
_entity.pdbx_description
1 polymer ?
#
loop_
_entity_poly.entity_id
_entity_poly.type
_entity_poly.pdbx_seq_one_letter_code
_entity_poly.pdbx_strand_id
1 'polypeptide(L)'
;YKNRFLFLSFNSEENSVKSNNSGIKSNLWKFGLGNKSGYGVSIGKSAAILPYSSRTFNWSNFKYDKQTDNSSALSDENYYSELDNMSGVFRFGSSFEAGINLQITKGFSIQPKYETADIFPRHLAGKQLMSSAIEYAGFGLLETFTKAVMKNSPVAGTFVNFILLNAYEYGFYQLKKDQMYWPFVSSAPLRYETFKLGMTFVF
;
A
#
# COMPACT_ATOMS: atom_id res chain seq x y z
N TYR A 1 18.22 5.89 -3.08
CA TYR A 1 17.62 5.06 -4.14
C TYR A 1 16.29 5.68 -4.56
N LYS A 2 16.06 5.89 -5.86
CA LYS A 2 14.76 6.27 -6.42
C LYS A 2 14.52 5.40 -7.66
N ASN A 3 13.36 4.78 -7.75
CA ASN A 3 12.99 3.92 -8.86
C ASN A 3 11.55 4.18 -9.28
N ARG A 4 11.29 4.18 -10.59
CA ARG A 4 9.96 4.24 -11.19
C ARG A 4 9.72 2.90 -11.87
N PHE A 5 8.57 2.29 -11.63
CA PHE A 5 8.30 0.95 -12.12
C PHE A 5 6.87 0.80 -12.63
N LEU A 6 6.74 -0.11 -13.59
CA LEU A 6 5.46 -0.67 -14.04
C LEU A 6 5.34 -2.05 -13.41
N PHE A 7 4.11 -2.45 -13.05
CA PHE A 7 3.89 -3.78 -12.49
C PHE A 7 2.57 -4.40 -12.95
N LEU A 8 2.55 -5.72 -12.95
CA LEU A 8 1.38 -6.58 -13.03
C LEU A 8 1.48 -7.56 -11.85
N SER A 9 0.40 -7.73 -11.11
CA SER A 9 0.31 -8.58 -9.93
C SER A 9 -1.00 -9.32 -9.93
N PHE A 10 -0.94 -10.60 -9.59
CA PHE A 10 -2.08 -11.43 -9.30
C PHE A 10 -1.96 -11.91 -7.86
N ASN A 11 -3.01 -11.74 -7.07
CA ASN A 11 -3.11 -12.26 -5.72
C ASN A 11 -4.39 -13.09 -5.67
N SER A 12 -4.27 -14.32 -5.18
CA SER A 12 -5.41 -15.19 -4.91
C SER A 12 -5.30 -15.58 -3.46
N GLU A 13 -6.35 -15.34 -2.69
CA GLU A 13 -6.44 -15.74 -1.30
C GLU A 13 -7.54 -16.79 -1.16
N GLU A 14 -7.12 -18.02 -0.89
CA GLU A 14 -7.97 -19.04 -0.26
C GLU A 14 -7.86 -18.86 1.26
N ASN A 15 -8.46 -17.80 1.79
CA ASN A 15 -8.48 -17.56 3.24
C ASN A 15 -9.47 -18.50 3.92
N SER A 16 -9.08 -19.75 4.19
CA SER A 16 -9.81 -20.58 5.15
C SER A 16 -9.38 -20.20 6.57
N VAL A 17 -9.98 -19.14 7.12
CA VAL A 17 -9.85 -18.85 8.55
C VAL A 17 -10.75 -19.83 9.29
N LYS A 18 -10.17 -20.92 9.82
CA LYS A 18 -10.87 -21.77 10.77
C LYS A 18 -11.03 -21.02 12.10
N SER A 19 -12.17 -20.36 12.28
CA SER A 19 -13.02 -20.46 13.47
C SER A 19 -14.36 -19.77 13.18
N ASN A 20 -15.38 -20.57 12.87
CA ASN A 20 -16.82 -20.25 12.85
C ASN A 20 -17.41 -19.18 11.90
N ASN A 21 -16.66 -18.52 11.03
CA ASN A 21 -17.26 -17.80 9.90
C ASN A 21 -16.49 -18.10 8.63
N SER A 22 -17.25 -18.35 7.58
CA SER A 22 -16.78 -18.96 6.37
C SER A 22 -16.11 -17.90 5.48
N GLY A 23 -14.80 -18.03 5.32
CA GLY A 23 -13.96 -17.00 4.70
C GLY A 23 -14.27 -16.80 3.22
N ILE A 24 -14.29 -15.55 2.78
CA ILE A 24 -14.57 -15.20 1.39
C ILE A 24 -13.33 -15.51 0.53
N LYS A 25 -13.46 -16.44 -0.43
CA LYS A 25 -12.44 -16.66 -1.46
C LYS A 25 -12.38 -15.43 -2.36
N SER A 26 -11.18 -14.87 -2.55
CA SER A 26 -11.02 -13.67 -3.37
C SER A 26 -9.82 -13.74 -4.31
N ASN A 27 -10.00 -13.09 -5.47
CA ASN A 27 -9.02 -12.98 -6.52
C ASN A 27 -8.83 -11.51 -6.88
N LEU A 28 -7.59 -11.07 -6.96
CA LEU A 28 -7.23 -9.68 -7.16
C LEU A 28 -6.14 -9.54 -8.23
N TRP A 29 -6.54 -9.08 -9.41
CA TRP A 29 -5.62 -8.64 -10.46
C TRP A 29 -5.30 -7.17 -10.28
N LYS A 30 -4.03 -6.79 -10.37
CA LYS A 30 -3.57 -5.41 -10.26
C LYS A 30 -2.53 -5.09 -11.31
N PHE A 31 -2.63 -3.94 -11.93
CA PHE A 31 -1.54 -3.37 -12.72
C PHE A 31 -1.41 -1.88 -12.45
N GLY A 32 -0.24 -1.32 -12.66
CA GLY A 32 -0.05 0.09 -12.36
C GLY A 32 1.34 0.63 -12.52
N LEU A 33 1.45 1.89 -12.12
CA LEU A 33 2.66 2.70 -12.12
C LEU A 33 3.03 3.02 -10.69
N GLY A 34 4.31 2.89 -10.35
CA GLY A 34 4.80 3.08 -9.00
C GLY A 34 6.10 3.86 -8.94
N ASN A 35 6.26 4.59 -7.84
CA ASN A 35 7.50 5.24 -7.45
C ASN A 35 7.94 4.66 -6.11
N LYS A 36 9.21 4.27 -6.02
CA LYS A 36 9.84 3.75 -4.81
C LYS A 36 11.05 4.61 -4.47
N SER A 37 11.15 5.06 -3.23
CA SER A 37 12.29 5.82 -2.74
C SER A 37 12.74 5.27 -1.38
N GLY A 38 14.03 5.37 -1.12
CA GLY A 38 14.61 4.91 0.14
C GLY A 38 16.07 5.32 0.26
N TYR A 39 16.56 5.41 1.49
CA TYR A 39 17.95 5.70 1.82
C TYR A 39 18.51 4.48 2.54
N GLY A 40 19.72 4.07 2.17
CA GLY A 40 20.33 2.85 2.69
C GLY A 40 21.57 3.18 3.50
N VAL A 41 21.81 2.37 4.53
CA VAL A 41 23.03 2.41 5.35
C VAL A 41 23.77 1.09 5.17
N SER A 42 25.01 1.16 4.70
CA SER A 42 25.91 0.01 4.62
C SER A 42 26.49 -0.33 5.99
N ILE A 43 26.43 -1.60 6.37
CA ILE A 43 27.04 -2.14 7.60
C ILE A 43 28.22 -3.01 7.19
N GLY A 44 29.43 -2.47 7.34
CA GLY A 44 30.65 -3.13 6.89
C GLY A 44 30.72 -3.27 5.37
N LYS A 45 31.27 -4.39 4.88
CA LYS A 45 31.55 -4.61 3.44
C LYS A 45 30.45 -5.39 2.70
N SER A 46 29.53 -6.03 3.43
CA SER A 46 28.63 -7.06 2.87
C SER A 46 27.16 -6.93 3.28
N ALA A 47 26.86 -6.21 4.36
CA ALA A 47 25.50 -6.04 4.83
C ALA A 47 25.02 -4.60 4.61
N ALA A 48 23.71 -4.44 4.43
CA ALA A 48 23.09 -3.13 4.30
C ALA A 48 21.64 -3.15 4.76
N ILE A 49 21.18 -2.05 5.33
CA ILE A 49 19.78 -1.82 5.68
C ILE A 49 19.26 -0.72 4.77
N LEU A 50 18.21 -1.03 4.01
CA LEU A 50 17.58 -0.10 3.07
C LEU A 50 16.08 0.00 3.37
N PRO A 51 15.68 0.85 4.33
CA PRO A 51 14.30 1.23 4.49
C PRO A 51 13.83 2.00 3.27
N TYR A 52 12.62 1.70 2.81
CA TYR A 52 12.04 2.30 1.63
C TYR A 52 10.53 2.49 1.80
N SER A 53 10.02 3.46 1.07
CA SER A 53 8.59 3.70 0.90
C SER A 53 8.26 3.74 -0.57
N SER A 54 7.10 3.23 -0.96
CA SER A 54 6.62 3.25 -2.33
C SER A 54 5.18 3.69 -2.39
N ARG A 55 4.84 4.43 -3.45
CA ARG A 55 3.46 4.74 -3.81
C ARG A 55 3.19 4.22 -5.20
N THR A 56 1.98 3.73 -5.42
CA THR A 56 1.54 3.33 -6.74
C THR A 56 0.15 3.85 -7.05
N PHE A 57 -0.08 4.14 -8.32
CA PHE A 57 -1.40 4.25 -8.91
C PHE A 57 -1.67 2.96 -9.66
N ASN A 58 -2.80 2.33 -9.37
CA ASN A 58 -3.09 1.01 -9.91
C ASN A 58 -4.56 0.85 -10.28
N TRP A 59 -4.79 -0.07 -11.21
CA TRP A 59 -6.09 -0.59 -11.55
C TRP A 59 -6.19 -1.98 -11.00
N SER A 60 -7.20 -2.20 -10.17
CA SER A 60 -7.43 -3.43 -9.44
C SER A 60 -8.78 -4.03 -9.87
N ASN A 61 -8.79 -5.31 -10.24
CA ASN A 61 -10.02 -6.08 -10.45
C ASN A 61 -10.14 -7.07 -9.29
N PHE A 62 -11.09 -6.77 -8.40
CA PHE A 62 -11.43 -7.62 -7.28
C PHE A 62 -12.60 -8.53 -7.67
N LYS A 63 -12.47 -9.82 -7.42
CA LYS A 63 -13.54 -10.80 -7.55
C LYS A 63 -13.59 -11.61 -6.26
N TYR A 64 -14.79 -11.97 -5.84
CA TYR A 64 -14.98 -12.78 -4.65
C TYR A 64 -16.10 -13.79 -4.87
N ASP A 65 -15.99 -14.94 -4.22
CA ASP A 65 -17.03 -15.97 -4.22
C ASP A 65 -17.92 -15.76 -3.00
N LYS A 66 -19.19 -15.41 -3.23
CA LYS A 66 -20.16 -15.22 -2.15
C LYS A 66 -20.50 -16.56 -1.52
N GLN A 67 -20.14 -16.73 -0.25
CA GLN A 67 -20.54 -17.92 0.48
C GLN A 67 -22.03 -17.86 0.79
N THR A 68 -22.78 -18.82 0.26
CA THR A 68 -24.23 -18.92 0.43
C THR A 68 -24.53 -19.76 1.67
N ASP A 69 -24.28 -19.22 2.86
CA ASP A 69 -24.80 -19.82 4.09
C ASP A 69 -26.26 -19.36 4.29
N ASN A 70 -27.18 -20.31 4.45
CA ASN A 70 -28.65 -20.13 4.51
C ASN A 70 -29.16 -19.39 5.77
N SER A 71 -28.32 -18.62 6.46
CA SER A 71 -28.64 -17.88 7.68
C SER A 71 -28.30 -16.40 7.50
N SER A 72 -28.96 -15.72 6.57
CA SER A 72 -28.75 -14.30 6.29
C SER A 72 -29.37 -13.43 7.40
N ALA A 73 -28.53 -12.97 8.31
CA ALA A 73 -28.83 -11.76 9.09
C ALA A 73 -28.85 -10.56 8.12
N LEU A 74 -29.81 -9.64 8.29
CA LEU A 74 -30.00 -8.44 7.44
C LEU A 74 -28.73 -7.55 7.33
N SER A 75 -27.76 -7.70 8.23
CA SER A 75 -26.45 -7.04 8.17
C SER A 75 -25.56 -7.54 7.02
N ASP A 76 -25.69 -8.80 6.65
CA ASP A 76 -24.81 -9.44 5.66
C ASP A 76 -25.23 -9.07 4.24
N GLU A 77 -26.52 -8.85 3.98
CA GLU A 77 -27.03 -8.42 2.68
C GLU A 77 -26.49 -7.05 2.25
N ASN A 78 -26.47 -6.08 3.18
CA ASN A 78 -25.93 -4.74 2.90
C ASN A 78 -24.42 -4.81 2.62
N TYR A 79 -23.66 -5.60 3.39
CA TYR A 79 -22.21 -5.79 3.19
C TYR A 79 -21.89 -6.40 1.81
N TYR A 80 -22.59 -7.47 1.42
CA TYR A 80 -22.40 -8.09 0.11
C TYR A 80 -22.85 -7.18 -1.04
N SER A 81 -23.86 -6.32 -0.84
CA SER A 81 -24.32 -5.40 -1.89
C SER A 81 -23.27 -4.33 -2.26
N GLU A 82 -22.49 -3.85 -1.29
CA GLU A 82 -21.40 -2.90 -1.54
C GLU A 82 -20.22 -3.59 -2.26
N LEU A 83 -19.88 -4.81 -1.85
CA LEU A 83 -18.85 -5.63 -2.49
C LEU A 83 -19.26 -6.06 -3.90
N ASP A 84 -20.53 -6.39 -4.13
CA ASP A 84 -21.07 -6.74 -5.45
C ASP A 84 -20.94 -5.59 -6.43
N ASN A 85 -21.24 -4.36 -5.99
CA ASN A 85 -20.98 -3.18 -6.79
C ASN A 85 -19.50 -3.09 -7.16
N MET A 86 -18.59 -3.47 -6.26
CA MET A 86 -17.15 -3.41 -6.46
C MET A 86 -16.51 -4.61 -7.17
N SER A 87 -17.25 -5.70 -7.36
CA SER A 87 -16.75 -6.95 -7.93
C SER A 87 -16.68 -6.91 -9.46
N GLY A 88 -15.70 -7.62 -10.04
CA GLY A 88 -15.64 -7.94 -11.46
C GLY A 88 -15.21 -6.83 -12.42
N VAL A 89 -15.07 -5.58 -11.98
CA VAL A 89 -14.66 -4.44 -12.81
C VAL A 89 -13.30 -3.87 -12.36
N PHE A 90 -12.46 -3.48 -13.32
CA PHE A 90 -11.21 -2.77 -13.00
C PHE A 90 -11.51 -1.39 -12.43
N ARG A 91 -11.02 -1.15 -11.22
CA ARG A 91 -11.19 0.11 -10.50
C ARG A 91 -9.84 0.76 -10.25
N PHE A 92 -9.82 2.07 -10.46
CA PHE A 92 -8.66 2.88 -10.14
C PHE A 92 -8.48 2.99 -8.63
N GLY A 93 -7.23 3.03 -8.21
CA GLY A 93 -6.84 3.06 -6.83
C GLY A 93 -5.43 3.59 -6.63
N SER A 94 -5.05 3.70 -5.37
CA SER A 94 -3.70 4.04 -4.95
C SER A 94 -3.23 3.07 -3.89
N SER A 95 -1.95 2.74 -3.88
CA SER A 95 -1.37 1.97 -2.79
C SER A 95 -0.10 2.60 -2.26
N PHE A 96 0.15 2.32 -1.00
CA PHE A 96 1.35 2.68 -0.27
C PHE A 96 2.03 1.41 0.24
N GLU A 97 3.34 1.29 0.06
CA GLU A 97 4.14 0.18 0.57
C GLU A 97 5.28 0.73 1.44
N ALA A 98 5.34 0.25 2.68
CA ALA A 98 6.43 0.46 3.62
C ALA A 98 7.27 -0.81 3.69
N GLY A 99 8.57 -0.76 3.41
CA GLY A 99 9.40 -1.96 3.47
C GLY A 99 10.81 -1.68 3.94
N ILE A 100 11.44 -2.72 4.48
CA ILE A 100 12.84 -2.68 4.87
C ILE A 100 13.55 -3.79 4.11
N ASN A 101 14.52 -3.42 3.27
CA ASN A 101 15.38 -4.39 2.62
C ASN A 101 16.63 -4.62 3.47
N LEU A 102 16.71 -5.78 4.09
CA LEU A 102 17.84 -6.25 4.89
C LEU A 102 18.74 -7.11 4.00
N GLN A 103 19.80 -6.50 3.48
CA GLN A 103 20.85 -7.23 2.79
C GLN A 103 21.79 -7.82 3.84
N ILE A 104 21.78 -9.15 3.98
CA ILE A 104 22.62 -9.86 4.95
C ILE A 104 24.00 -10.13 4.35
N THR A 105 24.03 -10.50 3.07
CA THR A 105 25.26 -10.66 2.27
C THR A 105 25.04 -10.13 0.86
N LYS A 106 26.11 -10.00 0.06
CA LYS A 106 26.05 -9.46 -1.30
C LYS A 106 25.10 -10.21 -2.25
N GLY A 107 24.75 -11.45 -1.93
CA GLY A 107 23.85 -12.30 -2.70
C GLY A 107 22.53 -12.67 -2.02
N PHE A 108 22.25 -12.19 -0.81
CA PHE A 108 21.02 -12.56 -0.09
C PHE A 108 20.43 -11.37 0.66
N SER A 109 19.13 -11.16 0.46
CA SER A 109 18.37 -10.15 1.18
C SER A 109 16.97 -10.63 1.56
N ILE A 110 16.50 -10.13 2.70
CA ILE A 110 15.15 -10.35 3.22
C ILE A 110 14.42 -9.01 3.24
N GLN A 111 13.18 -8.99 2.80
CA GLN A 111 12.39 -7.80 2.55
C GLN A 111 11.00 -7.92 3.19
N PRO A 112 10.89 -7.80 4.53
CA PRO A 112 9.60 -7.56 5.17
C PRO A 112 9.02 -6.24 4.66
N LYS A 113 7.74 -6.26 4.29
CA LYS A 113 7.02 -5.09 3.81
C LYS A 113 5.54 -5.17 4.11
N TYR A 114 4.95 -4.00 4.29
CA TYR A 114 3.54 -3.79 4.56
C TYR A 114 2.96 -2.92 3.45
N GLU A 115 1.90 -3.39 2.82
CA GLU A 115 1.19 -2.67 1.76
C GLU A 115 -0.22 -2.35 2.24
N THR A 116 -0.61 -1.09 2.09
CA THR A 116 -2.00 -0.68 2.14
C THR A 116 -2.42 -0.21 0.76
N ALA A 117 -3.59 -0.64 0.31
CA ALA A 117 -4.11 -0.25 -0.98
C ALA A 117 -5.60 0.10 -0.90
N ASP A 118 -5.94 1.17 -1.62
CA ASP A 118 -7.27 1.73 -1.74
C ASP A 118 -7.80 1.51 -3.14
N ILE A 119 -8.95 0.86 -3.24
CA ILE A 119 -9.71 0.71 -4.48
C ILE A 119 -10.88 1.68 -4.41
N PHE A 120 -10.97 2.61 -5.36
CA PHE A 120 -12.03 3.61 -5.36
C PHE A 120 -13.29 3.08 -6.06
N PRO A 121 -14.47 3.10 -5.39
CA PRO A 121 -15.74 2.71 -6.00
C PRO A 121 -16.03 3.42 -7.33
N ARG A 122 -15.73 4.73 -7.39
CA ARG A 122 -15.83 5.57 -8.59
C ARG A 122 -14.64 6.51 -8.66
N HIS A 123 -14.10 6.73 -9.86
CA HIS A 123 -13.00 7.65 -10.08
C HIS A 123 -13.52 9.08 -10.28
N LEU A 124 -13.32 9.97 -9.29
CA LEU A 124 -13.58 11.40 -9.41
C LEU A 124 -12.26 12.13 -9.66
N ALA A 125 -11.83 12.20 -10.93
CA ALA A 125 -10.52 12.69 -11.33
C ALA A 125 -10.16 14.06 -10.70
N GLY A 126 -11.11 15.01 -10.66
CA GLY A 126 -10.86 16.34 -10.08
C GLY A 126 -10.56 16.32 -8.57
N LYS A 127 -11.37 15.59 -7.80
CA LYS A 127 -11.16 15.44 -6.34
C LYS A 127 -9.87 14.65 -6.06
N GLN A 128 -9.62 13.61 -6.86
CA GLN A 128 -8.39 12.82 -6.75
C GLN A 128 -7.14 13.66 -7.02
N LEU A 129 -7.15 14.48 -8.07
CA LEU A 129 -6.02 15.35 -8.40
C LEU A 129 -5.74 16.34 -7.28
N MET A 130 -6.77 16.98 -6.73
CA MET A 130 -6.62 17.94 -5.63
C MET A 130 -6.16 17.27 -4.33
N SER A 131 -6.76 16.14 -3.96
CA SER A 131 -6.36 15.36 -2.77
C SER A 131 -4.90 14.88 -2.90
N SER A 132 -4.54 14.34 -4.07
CA SER A 132 -3.17 13.91 -4.36
C SER A 132 -2.19 15.09 -4.37
N ALA A 133 -2.59 16.26 -4.87
CA ALA A 133 -1.74 17.45 -4.86
C ALA A 133 -1.38 17.88 -3.44
N ILE A 134 -2.35 17.85 -2.51
CA ILE A 134 -2.12 18.15 -1.09
C ILE A 134 -1.17 17.11 -0.47
N GLU A 135 -1.41 15.84 -0.72
CA GLU A 135 -0.59 14.72 -0.24
C GLU A 135 0.85 14.81 -0.77
N TYR A 136 1.02 15.07 -2.07
CA TYR A 136 2.35 15.24 -2.68
C TYR A 136 3.07 16.49 -2.18
N ALA A 137 2.35 17.58 -1.93
CA ALA A 137 2.94 18.80 -1.39
C ALA A 137 3.50 18.54 0.02
N GLY A 138 2.73 17.94 0.91
CA GLY A 138 3.19 17.62 2.27
C GLY A 138 4.31 16.57 2.26
N PHE A 139 4.21 15.55 1.41
CA PHE A 139 5.30 14.59 1.24
C PHE A 139 6.59 15.23 0.72
N GLY A 140 6.49 16.16 -0.24
CA GLY A 140 7.64 16.89 -0.79
C GLY A 140 8.33 17.78 0.25
N LEU A 141 7.55 18.42 1.13
CA LEU A 141 8.07 19.18 2.27
C LEU A 141 8.82 18.26 3.25
N LEU A 142 8.26 17.10 3.58
CA LEU A 142 8.91 16.10 4.43
C LEU A 142 10.18 15.53 3.80
N GLU A 143 10.18 15.23 2.49
CA GLU A 143 11.41 14.83 1.78
C GLU A 143 12.49 15.90 1.89
N THR A 144 12.13 17.17 1.80
CA THR A 144 13.09 18.29 1.88
C THR A 144 13.65 18.45 3.30
N PHE A 145 12.78 18.41 4.31
CA PHE A 145 13.19 18.44 5.72
C PHE A 145 14.12 17.29 6.06
N THR A 146 13.75 16.06 5.70
CA THR A 146 14.55 14.86 5.99
C THR A 146 15.87 14.86 5.26
N LYS A 147 15.94 15.39 4.02
CA LYS A 147 17.21 15.62 3.31
C LYS A 147 18.14 16.57 4.06
N ALA A 148 17.60 17.64 4.65
CA ALA A 148 18.40 18.53 5.49
C ALA A 148 18.97 17.82 6.72
N VAL A 149 18.17 16.98 7.38
CA VAL A 149 18.64 16.14 8.50
C VAL A 149 19.73 15.17 8.07
N MET A 150 19.55 14.49 6.93
CA MET A 150 20.55 13.55 6.37
C MET A 150 21.88 14.22 6.05
N LYS A 151 21.88 15.49 5.65
CA LYS A 151 23.12 16.24 5.38
C LYS A 151 24.00 16.38 6.64
N ASN A 152 23.37 16.49 7.82
CA ASN A 152 24.09 16.60 9.10
C ASN A 152 24.36 15.24 9.73
N SER A 153 23.43 14.29 9.61
CA SER A 153 23.57 12.93 10.12
C SER A 153 22.98 11.92 9.14
N PRO A 154 23.81 11.29 8.29
CA PRO A 154 23.33 10.38 7.24
C PRO A 154 22.58 9.15 7.77
N VAL A 155 23.09 8.55 8.86
CA VAL A 155 22.51 7.35 9.46
C VAL A 155 21.18 7.69 10.14
N ALA A 156 21.17 8.69 11.04
CA ALA A 156 19.93 9.09 11.72
C ALA A 156 18.89 9.61 10.71
N GLY A 157 19.32 10.40 9.72
CA GLY A 157 18.44 10.92 8.69
C GLY A 157 17.79 9.84 7.84
N THR A 158 18.43 8.68 7.64
CA THR A 158 17.82 7.53 6.95
C THR A 158 16.60 6.99 7.72
N PHE A 159 16.75 6.74 9.02
CA PHE A 159 15.67 6.22 9.84
C PHE A 159 14.60 7.27 10.11
N VAL A 160 14.98 8.53 10.33
CA VAL A 160 14.05 9.65 10.48
C VAL A 160 13.22 9.84 9.20
N ASN A 161 13.87 9.76 8.02
CA ASN A 161 13.16 9.81 6.74
C ASN A 161 12.13 8.70 6.65
N PHE A 162 12.53 7.45 6.92
CA PHE A 162 11.61 6.32 6.88
C PHE A 162 10.44 6.51 7.86
N ILE A 163 10.71 6.79 9.13
CA ILE A 163 9.65 6.92 10.14
C ILE A 163 8.68 8.04 9.79
N LEU A 164 9.19 9.24 9.46
CA LEU A 164 8.32 10.39 9.16
C LEU A 164 7.49 10.21 7.91
N LEU A 165 8.07 9.66 6.84
CA LEU A 165 7.31 9.42 5.61
C LEU A 165 6.21 8.37 5.85
N ASN A 166 6.51 7.28 6.55
CA ASN A 166 5.49 6.27 6.87
C ASN A 166 4.43 6.79 7.86
N ALA A 167 4.82 7.61 8.84
CA ALA A 167 3.87 8.22 9.78
C ALA A 167 2.93 9.21 9.09
N TYR A 168 3.46 10.02 8.16
CA TYR A 168 2.66 10.92 7.33
C TYR A 168 1.65 10.15 6.48
N GLU A 169 2.09 9.05 5.87
CA GLU A 169 1.22 8.18 5.09
C GLU A 169 0.17 7.49 5.93
N TYR A 170 0.53 7.06 7.14
CA TYR A 170 -0.43 6.55 8.10
C TYR A 170 -1.45 7.62 8.56
N GLY A 171 -1.02 8.88 8.65
CA GLY A 171 -1.93 10.00 8.88
C GLY A 171 -2.93 10.16 7.73
N PHE A 172 -2.46 10.21 6.49
CA PHE A 172 -3.32 10.26 5.30
C PHE A 172 -4.22 9.03 5.18
N TYR A 173 -3.71 7.87 5.55
CA TYR A 173 -4.48 6.63 5.66
C TYR A 173 -5.70 6.82 6.56
N GLN A 174 -5.52 7.39 7.76
CA GLN A 174 -6.64 7.60 8.70
C GLN A 174 -7.64 8.61 8.15
N LEU A 175 -7.15 9.69 7.53
CA LEU A 175 -8.00 10.71 6.90
C LEU A 175 -8.81 10.16 5.73
N LYS A 176 -8.22 9.26 4.93
CA LYS A 176 -8.84 8.65 3.76
C LYS A 176 -9.75 7.46 4.08
N LYS A 177 -9.72 6.96 5.32
CA LYS A 177 -10.50 5.80 5.75
C LYS A 177 -12.00 6.02 5.53
N ASP A 178 -12.49 7.19 5.93
CA ASP A 178 -13.91 7.52 5.81
C ASP A 178 -14.23 8.32 4.53
N GLN A 179 -13.21 8.99 3.95
CA GLN A 179 -13.36 9.83 2.75
C GLN A 179 -12.20 9.59 1.77
N MET A 180 -12.45 8.83 0.70
CA MET A 180 -11.40 8.45 -0.25
C MET A 180 -10.61 9.63 -0.86
N TYR A 181 -11.23 10.83 -0.94
CA TYR A 181 -10.63 12.05 -1.47
C TYR A 181 -10.45 13.15 -0.42
N TRP A 182 -10.15 12.81 0.84
CA TRP A 182 -9.87 13.82 1.87
C TRP A 182 -8.98 14.95 1.33
N PRO A 183 -9.31 16.24 1.55
CA PRO A 183 -10.33 16.76 2.48
C PRO A 183 -11.75 16.89 1.91
N PHE A 184 -12.04 16.30 0.75
CA PHE A 184 -13.34 16.40 0.11
C PHE A 184 -14.29 15.26 0.50
N VAL A 185 -15.55 15.62 0.78
CA VAL A 185 -16.62 14.66 1.06
C VAL A 185 -16.74 13.66 -0.10
N SER A 186 -16.61 12.38 0.24
CA SER A 186 -16.64 11.23 -0.66
C SER A 186 -16.95 9.96 0.14
N SER A 187 -17.30 8.87 -0.53
CA SER A 187 -17.50 7.59 0.14
C SER A 187 -16.17 6.97 0.58
N ALA A 188 -16.22 5.97 1.45
CA ALA A 188 -15.05 5.19 1.84
C ALA A 188 -14.50 4.39 0.63
N PRO A 189 -13.17 4.22 0.52
CA PRO A 189 -12.57 3.28 -0.41
C PRO A 189 -12.70 1.84 0.10
N LEU A 190 -12.67 0.86 -0.82
CA LEU A 190 -12.42 -0.53 -0.41
C LEU A 190 -10.92 -0.67 -0.16
N ARG A 191 -10.56 -0.95 1.08
CA ARG A 191 -9.17 -1.01 1.52
C ARG A 191 -8.80 -2.44 1.88
N TYR A 192 -7.59 -2.84 1.50
CA TYR A 192 -6.95 -4.04 2.01
C TYR A 192 -5.53 -3.75 2.45
N GLU A 193 -5.09 -4.54 3.42
CA GLU A 193 -3.79 -4.46 4.05
C GLU A 193 -3.12 -5.81 3.91
N THR A 194 -1.85 -5.81 3.53
CA THR A 194 -1.13 -7.05 3.30
C THR A 194 0.27 -6.95 3.87
N PHE A 195 0.61 -7.91 4.74
CA PHE A 195 1.99 -8.14 5.14
C PHE A 195 2.65 -9.11 4.16
N LYS A 196 3.81 -8.75 3.63
CA LYS A 196 4.55 -9.54 2.65
C LYS A 196 5.98 -9.75 3.13
N LEU A 197 6.49 -10.96 2.93
CA LEU A 197 7.89 -11.29 3.17
C LEU A 197 8.55 -11.65 1.83
N GLY A 198 9.44 -10.78 1.34
CA GLY A 198 10.25 -11.05 0.16
C GLY A 198 11.61 -11.64 0.53
N MET A 199 12.12 -12.53 -0.30
CA MET A 199 13.51 -12.98 -0.26
C MET A 199 14.11 -12.78 -1.65
N THR A 200 15.36 -12.34 -1.72
CA THR A 200 16.06 -12.15 -3.01
C THR A 200 17.44 -12.78 -2.94
N PHE A 201 17.74 -13.61 -3.93
CA PHE A 201 19.03 -14.24 -4.15
C PHE A 201 19.66 -13.65 -5.40
N VAL A 202 20.92 -13.22 -5.30
CA VAL A 202 21.73 -12.73 -6.42
C VAL A 202 22.97 -13.61 -6.48
N PHE A 203 23.16 -14.28 -7.61
CA PHE A 203 24.26 -15.21 -7.87
C PHE A 203 25.35 -14.53 -8.70
#